data_AF-A0AAJ4XBW9-F1
#
_entry.id   AF-A0AAJ4XBW9-F1
#
_cell.length_a   1.000
_cell.length_b   1.000
_cell.length_c   1.000
_cell.angle_alpha   90.00
_cell.angle_beta   90.00
_cell.angle_gamma   90.00
#
_symmetry.space_group_name_H-M   'P 1'
#
loop_
_entity.id
_entity.type
_entity.pdbx_description
1 polymer ?
#
loop_
_entity_poly.entity_id
_entity_poly.type
_entity_poly.pdbx_seq_one_letter_code
_entity_poly.pdbx_strand_id
1 'polypeptide(L)'
;MVIISNKEDLIELMERVFEKYEKESGDILIRNTNRENYGKLARVLSEISRQLPYTSADLAHDPYEEDAQPNLDYPNRKYDITGGQLKDAYFGIVSNPRPYLIDACLIYLTGKGSKANHDKEFAKPLRRKSLLYGNLVLKPKVLLLLLLTSLTVILLLGLIILRLNRKEKGIEVAYSPSASEIKALSGIWLYYTGAPQARSNEPNRFRQFVNNIVEIKYHKGKFEFIRHGANINHYGYMVYNSPAIVSIHSYVSRKKNGEVLSPSHSLGRLDTLKKRMVALSTTWSFESDNRDEIIAIRNLYHKVADAGSLNQIINTQENAACNCKIIEWRHGNSTKQYKLQYKHLDKDENEELKSHLNEESILLLNPRKDVVLLE
;
A
#
# COMPACT_ATOMS: atom_id res chain seq x y z
N MET A 1 -43.12 28.38 -21.07
CA MET A 1 -42.02 27.79 -21.86
C MET A 1 -40.81 27.77 -20.96
N VAL A 2 -40.25 26.60 -20.65
CA VAL A 2 -39.09 26.54 -19.75
C VAL A 2 -37.86 26.94 -20.54
N ILE A 3 -37.37 28.14 -20.29
CA ILE A 3 -36.07 28.56 -20.78
C ILE A 3 -35.07 28.07 -19.73
N ILE A 4 -34.46 26.91 -19.96
CA ILE A 4 -33.28 26.51 -19.20
C ILE A 4 -32.15 27.43 -19.66
N SER A 5 -32.02 28.55 -18.96
CA SER A 5 -31.23 29.70 -19.40
C SER A 5 -29.88 29.76 -18.72
N ASN A 6 -29.76 29.12 -17.55
CA ASN A 6 -28.59 29.16 -16.69
C ASN A 6 -28.30 27.77 -16.10
N LYS A 7 -27.18 27.67 -15.36
CA LYS A 7 -26.73 26.41 -14.76
C LYS A 7 -27.64 25.96 -13.63
N GLU A 8 -28.23 26.90 -12.90
CA GLU A 8 -29.11 26.65 -11.77
C GLU A 8 -30.41 25.95 -12.21
N ASP A 9 -30.99 26.37 -13.33
CA ASP A 9 -32.19 25.77 -13.94
C ASP A 9 -31.93 24.30 -14.32
N LEU A 10 -30.72 24.00 -14.84
CA LEU A 10 -30.32 22.64 -15.19
C LEU A 10 -30.15 21.77 -13.95
N ILE A 11 -29.55 22.30 -12.89
CA ILE A 11 -29.38 21.58 -11.62
C ILE A 11 -30.76 21.27 -11.02
N GLU A 12 -31.69 22.23 -11.02
CA GLU A 12 -33.06 22.03 -10.55
C GLU A 12 -33.79 20.96 -11.38
N LEU A 13 -33.67 20.99 -12.71
CA LEU A 13 -34.23 19.94 -13.56
C LEU A 13 -33.68 18.56 -13.16
N MET A 14 -32.37 18.46 -12.95
CA MET A 14 -31.73 17.20 -12.55
C MET A 14 -32.21 16.73 -11.18
N GLU A 15 -32.36 17.62 -10.20
CA GLU A 15 -32.88 17.26 -8.87
C GLU A 15 -34.28 16.65 -8.96
N ARG A 16 -35.18 17.25 -9.76
CA ARG A 16 -36.54 16.74 -9.97
C ARG A 16 -36.53 15.36 -10.62
N VAL A 17 -35.68 15.16 -11.64
CA VAL A 17 -35.54 13.86 -12.31
C VAL A 17 -35.07 12.79 -11.33
N PHE A 18 -34.09 13.11 -10.48
CA PHE A 18 -33.59 12.19 -9.47
C PHE A 18 -34.67 11.83 -8.44
N GLU A 19 -35.41 12.83 -7.93
CA GLU A 19 -36.50 12.59 -6.98
C GLU A 19 -37.60 11.71 -7.57
N LYS A 20 -38.00 11.94 -8.84
CA LYS A 20 -38.98 11.09 -9.52
C LYS A 20 -38.46 9.67 -9.70
N TYR A 21 -37.21 9.50 -10.14
CA TYR A 21 -36.58 8.19 -10.31
C TYR A 21 -36.50 7.40 -9.00
N GLU A 22 -36.01 8.03 -7.93
CA GLU A 22 -35.91 7.40 -6.60
C GLU A 22 -37.29 6.96 -6.10
N LYS A 23 -38.33 7.77 -6.34
CA LYS A 23 -39.71 7.47 -5.95
C LYS A 23 -40.32 6.31 -6.75
N GLU A 24 -40.07 6.23 -8.05
CA GLU A 24 -40.68 5.24 -8.94
C GLU A 24 -39.94 3.91 -8.96
N SER A 25 -38.61 3.93 -8.89
CA SER A 25 -37.78 2.72 -8.94
C SER A 25 -37.52 2.11 -7.56
N GLY A 26 -37.59 2.91 -6.49
CA GLY A 26 -37.12 2.52 -5.15
C GLY A 26 -35.59 2.47 -5.01
N ASP A 27 -34.83 2.70 -6.09
CA ASP A 27 -33.37 2.79 -6.06
C ASP A 27 -32.95 4.17 -5.54
N ILE A 28 -32.13 4.20 -4.50
CA ILE A 28 -31.54 5.46 -4.00
C ILE A 28 -30.34 5.83 -4.87
N LEU A 29 -30.37 7.00 -5.49
CA LEU A 29 -29.28 7.47 -6.34
C LEU A 29 -28.18 8.10 -5.47
N ILE A 30 -26.97 7.52 -5.49
CA ILE A 30 -25.82 8.05 -4.76
C ILE A 30 -25.23 9.23 -5.55
N ARG A 31 -25.60 10.45 -5.18
CA ARG A 31 -25.26 11.70 -5.88
C ARG A 31 -23.82 12.16 -5.59
N ASN A 32 -22.83 11.45 -6.11
CA ASN A 32 -21.40 11.82 -6.00
C ASN A 32 -20.73 11.87 -7.39
N THR A 33 -19.43 12.04 -7.46
CA THR A 33 -18.71 12.18 -8.74
C THR A 33 -18.51 10.85 -9.50
N ASN A 34 -18.97 9.70 -8.99
CA ASN A 34 -18.91 8.43 -9.71
C ASN A 34 -20.04 8.33 -10.76
N ARG A 35 -19.67 8.30 -12.04
CA ARG A 35 -20.60 8.19 -13.18
C ARG A 35 -21.47 6.94 -13.18
N GLU A 36 -21.01 5.84 -12.55
CA GLU A 36 -21.74 4.57 -12.53
C GLU A 36 -23.04 4.66 -11.73
N ASN A 37 -23.08 5.52 -10.69
CA ASN A 37 -24.26 5.72 -9.85
C ASN A 37 -25.47 6.26 -10.63
N TYR A 38 -25.22 6.94 -11.75
CA TYR A 38 -26.24 7.51 -12.61
C TYR A 38 -26.61 6.58 -13.78
N GLY A 39 -25.93 5.44 -13.94
CA GLY A 39 -26.03 4.59 -15.12
C GLY A 39 -27.43 3.99 -15.33
N LYS A 40 -28.11 3.58 -14.26
CA LYS A 40 -29.49 3.05 -14.36
C LYS A 40 -30.47 4.10 -14.88
N LEU A 41 -30.48 5.29 -14.28
CA LEU A 41 -31.28 6.42 -14.74
C LEU A 41 -30.92 6.85 -16.15
N ALA A 42 -29.62 6.84 -16.50
CA ALA A 42 -29.16 7.19 -17.84
C ALA A 42 -29.76 6.27 -18.91
N ARG A 43 -29.90 4.96 -18.63
CA ARG A 43 -30.59 4.03 -19.53
C ARG A 43 -32.09 4.35 -19.67
N VAL A 44 -32.76 4.68 -18.58
CA VAL A 44 -34.19 5.09 -18.61
C VAL A 44 -34.38 6.31 -19.51
N LEU A 45 -33.57 7.35 -19.31
CA LEU A 45 -33.64 8.56 -20.13
C LEU A 45 -33.22 8.29 -21.58
N SER A 46 -32.32 7.33 -21.82
CA SER A 46 -31.91 6.95 -23.18
C SER A 46 -33.03 6.29 -23.98
N GLU A 47 -33.91 5.53 -23.33
CA GLU A 47 -35.08 4.98 -24.01
C GLU A 47 -36.08 6.06 -24.44
N ILE A 48 -36.14 7.17 -23.69
CA ILE A 48 -36.92 8.35 -24.08
C ILE A 48 -36.22 9.09 -25.22
N SER A 49 -34.93 9.39 -25.08
CA SER A 49 -34.19 10.18 -26.07
C SER A 49 -34.09 9.48 -27.43
N ARG A 50 -34.08 8.14 -27.46
CA ARG A 50 -34.12 7.35 -28.70
C ARG A 50 -35.39 7.56 -29.52
N GLN A 51 -36.51 7.90 -28.88
CA GLN A 51 -37.78 8.12 -29.57
C GLN A 51 -37.95 9.55 -30.10
N LEU A 52 -37.08 10.49 -29.71
CA LEU A 52 -37.19 11.90 -30.08
C LEU A 52 -37.31 12.17 -31.59
N PRO A 53 -36.65 11.43 -32.50
CA PRO A 53 -36.86 11.66 -33.94
C PRO A 53 -38.32 11.51 -34.39
N TYR A 54 -39.12 10.73 -33.67
CA TYR A 54 -40.48 10.34 -34.06
C TYR A 54 -41.58 11.01 -33.22
N THR A 55 -41.24 11.73 -32.15
CA THR A 55 -42.23 12.17 -31.15
C THR A 55 -42.42 13.69 -31.06
N SER A 56 -41.80 14.47 -31.95
CA SER A 56 -41.78 15.94 -31.84
C SER A 56 -43.17 16.59 -31.84
N ALA A 57 -44.09 16.10 -32.68
CA ALA A 57 -45.47 16.58 -32.76
C ALA A 57 -46.27 16.24 -31.49
N ASP A 58 -46.12 15.01 -30.99
CA ASP A 58 -46.92 14.50 -29.87
C ASP A 58 -46.42 15.00 -28.52
N LEU A 59 -45.10 15.13 -28.38
CA LEU A 59 -44.47 15.45 -27.10
C LEU A 59 -44.02 16.91 -27.00
N ALA A 60 -44.21 17.73 -28.04
CA ALA A 60 -43.89 19.16 -28.03
C ALA A 60 -42.42 19.48 -27.70
N HIS A 61 -41.52 19.05 -28.60
CA HIS A 61 -40.10 19.42 -28.61
C HIS A 61 -39.62 19.71 -30.04
N ASP A 62 -38.35 20.10 -30.22
CA ASP A 62 -37.77 20.30 -31.54
C ASP A 62 -37.63 18.98 -32.33
N PRO A 63 -37.74 19.00 -33.67
CA PRO A 63 -37.52 17.80 -34.47
C PRO A 63 -36.04 17.38 -34.38
N TYR A 64 -35.82 16.07 -34.22
CA TYR A 64 -34.50 15.46 -34.23
C TYR A 64 -34.35 14.58 -35.47
N GLU A 65 -33.15 14.53 -36.03
CA GLU A 65 -32.85 13.65 -37.15
C GLU A 65 -32.89 12.19 -36.72
N GLU A 66 -33.31 11.30 -37.62
CA GLU A 66 -33.24 9.86 -37.38
C GLU A 66 -31.79 9.39 -37.18
N ASP A 67 -31.63 8.31 -36.41
CA ASP A 67 -30.35 7.64 -36.24
C ASP A 67 -30.07 6.77 -37.46
N ALA A 68 -28.96 7.02 -38.15
CA ALA A 68 -28.54 6.23 -39.30
C ALA A 68 -28.16 4.79 -38.92
N GLN A 69 -27.88 4.52 -37.63
CA GLN A 69 -27.47 3.21 -37.11
C GLN A 69 -28.31 2.81 -35.87
N PRO A 70 -29.62 2.55 -36.02
CA PRO A 70 -30.52 2.32 -34.89
C PRO A 70 -30.27 1.00 -34.14
N ASN A 71 -29.52 0.07 -34.74
CA ASN A 71 -29.29 -1.29 -34.23
C ASN A 71 -28.07 -1.39 -33.30
N LEU A 72 -27.47 -0.27 -32.87
CA LEU A 72 -26.36 -0.29 -31.92
C LEU A 72 -26.85 -0.54 -30.49
N ASP A 73 -26.05 -1.27 -29.71
CA ASP A 73 -26.29 -1.46 -28.29
C ASP A 73 -25.98 -0.18 -27.50
N TYR A 74 -26.73 0.05 -26.42
CA TYR A 74 -26.42 1.09 -25.44
C TYR A 74 -24.98 0.92 -24.91
N PRO A 75 -24.16 1.98 -24.80
CA PRO A 75 -24.48 3.41 -24.97
C PRO A 75 -24.01 4.00 -26.32
N ASN A 76 -24.08 3.24 -27.42
CA ASN A 76 -23.50 3.63 -28.70
C ASN A 76 -24.50 4.25 -29.70
N ARG A 77 -25.77 4.43 -29.33
CA ARG A 77 -26.80 5.03 -30.20
C ARG A 77 -26.67 6.56 -30.21
N LYS A 78 -27.09 7.23 -31.30
CA LYS A 78 -26.89 8.69 -31.52
C LYS A 78 -27.37 9.57 -30.36
N TYR A 79 -28.48 9.20 -29.73
CA TYR A 79 -29.13 9.96 -28.65
C TYR A 79 -28.98 9.33 -27.26
N ASP A 80 -28.07 8.37 -27.07
CA ASP A 80 -27.86 7.78 -25.75
C ASP A 80 -27.39 8.83 -24.73
N ILE A 81 -27.96 8.72 -23.53
CA ILE A 81 -27.62 9.49 -22.35
C ILE A 81 -26.75 8.60 -21.46
N THR A 82 -25.60 9.12 -21.07
CA THR A 82 -24.63 8.43 -20.21
C THR A 82 -24.69 8.96 -18.79
N GLY A 83 -24.30 8.12 -17.81
CA GLY A 83 -24.19 8.56 -16.42
C GLY A 83 -23.21 9.72 -16.22
N GLY A 84 -22.21 9.85 -17.10
CA GLY A 84 -21.30 11.00 -17.14
C GLY A 84 -22.03 12.30 -17.45
N GLN A 85 -22.92 12.31 -18.44
CA GLN A 85 -23.70 13.50 -18.81
C GLN A 85 -24.64 13.94 -17.69
N LEU A 86 -25.29 13.01 -16.99
CA LEU A 86 -26.16 13.32 -15.85
C LEU A 86 -25.37 13.90 -14.68
N LYS A 87 -24.22 13.29 -14.37
CA LYS A 87 -23.29 13.80 -13.36
C LYS A 87 -22.83 15.22 -13.71
N ASP A 88 -22.35 15.44 -14.93
CA ASP A 88 -21.78 16.74 -15.31
C ASP A 88 -22.84 17.86 -15.35
N ALA A 89 -24.08 17.54 -15.73
CA ALA A 89 -25.22 18.44 -15.65
C ALA A 89 -25.57 18.78 -14.18
N TYR A 90 -25.66 17.77 -13.31
CA TYR A 90 -26.00 17.97 -11.89
C TYR A 90 -24.94 18.75 -11.10
N PHE A 91 -23.66 18.54 -11.40
CA PHE A 91 -22.57 19.27 -10.74
C PHE A 91 -22.27 20.63 -11.39
N GLY A 92 -23.07 21.07 -12.38
CA GLY A 92 -22.90 22.38 -13.04
C GLY A 92 -21.59 22.53 -13.83
N ILE A 93 -20.95 21.40 -14.20
CA ILE A 93 -19.72 21.35 -14.98
C ILE A 93 -20.01 21.80 -16.42
N VAL A 94 -21.18 21.43 -16.95
CA VAL A 94 -21.63 21.79 -18.29
C VAL A 94 -22.51 23.04 -18.23
N SER A 95 -22.11 24.09 -18.93
CA SER A 95 -22.88 25.34 -19.04
C SER A 95 -24.05 25.22 -20.01
N ASN A 96 -23.89 24.45 -21.09
CA ASN A 96 -24.89 24.26 -22.14
C ASN A 96 -25.04 22.75 -22.41
N PRO A 97 -25.99 22.06 -21.76
CA PRO A 97 -26.24 20.65 -22.00
C PRO A 97 -26.81 20.45 -23.41
N ARG A 98 -26.67 19.23 -23.94
CA ARG A 98 -27.21 18.89 -25.26
C ARG A 98 -28.75 18.95 -25.22
N PRO A 99 -29.42 19.50 -26.26
CA PRO A 99 -30.88 19.66 -26.24
C PRO A 99 -31.65 18.37 -25.95
N TYR A 100 -31.23 17.24 -26.52
CA TYR A 100 -31.91 15.95 -26.31
C TYR A 100 -31.88 15.47 -24.85
N LEU A 101 -30.89 15.89 -24.06
CA LEU A 101 -30.84 15.59 -22.63
C LEU A 101 -31.94 16.36 -21.88
N ILE A 102 -32.12 17.64 -22.22
CA ILE A 102 -33.18 18.48 -21.64
C ILE A 102 -34.54 17.88 -21.97
N ASP A 103 -34.79 17.57 -23.25
CA ASP A 103 -36.07 17.01 -23.69
C ASP A 103 -36.35 15.65 -23.05
N ALA A 104 -35.37 14.76 -22.96
CA ALA A 104 -35.54 13.48 -22.27
C ALA A 104 -35.90 13.66 -20.78
N CYS A 105 -35.24 14.59 -20.08
CA CYS A 105 -35.53 14.90 -18.68
C CYS A 105 -36.93 15.51 -18.49
N LEU A 106 -37.33 16.45 -19.35
CA LEU A 106 -38.66 17.08 -19.29
C LEU A 106 -39.78 16.10 -19.63
N ILE A 107 -39.59 15.27 -20.66
CA ILE A 107 -40.54 14.22 -21.04
C ILE A 107 -40.65 13.19 -19.92
N TYR A 108 -39.53 12.81 -19.30
CA TYR A 108 -39.57 11.92 -18.14
C TYR A 108 -40.42 12.51 -17.01
N LEU A 109 -40.24 13.79 -16.69
CA LEU A 109 -40.99 14.44 -15.61
C LEU A 109 -42.47 14.65 -15.92
N THR A 110 -42.78 15.10 -17.13
CA THR A 110 -44.08 15.73 -17.45
C THR A 110 -44.84 15.06 -18.60
N GLY A 111 -44.19 14.14 -19.32
CA GLY A 111 -44.70 13.58 -20.57
C GLY A 111 -44.61 14.55 -21.76
N LYS A 112 -43.99 15.72 -21.61
CA LYS A 112 -43.80 16.72 -22.69
C LYS A 112 -42.39 17.30 -22.66
N GLY A 113 -41.89 17.72 -23.82
CA GLY A 113 -40.57 18.30 -24.00
C GLY A 113 -40.55 19.82 -23.85
N SER A 114 -39.42 20.42 -24.23
CA SER A 114 -39.02 21.81 -23.98
C SER A 114 -39.95 22.88 -24.54
N LYS A 115 -40.72 22.58 -25.60
CA LYS A 115 -41.68 23.54 -26.17
C LYS A 115 -42.99 23.62 -25.40
N ALA A 116 -43.30 22.66 -24.53
CA ALA A 116 -44.50 22.72 -23.70
C ALA A 116 -44.40 23.76 -22.58
N ASN A 117 -45.55 24.18 -22.05
CA ASN A 117 -45.58 25.07 -20.90
C ASN A 117 -45.53 24.28 -19.58
N HIS A 118 -44.41 24.36 -18.86
CA HIS A 118 -44.21 23.62 -17.61
C HIS A 118 -44.36 24.46 -16.34
N ASP A 119 -44.93 25.68 -16.45
CA ASP A 119 -45.05 26.62 -15.32
C ASP A 119 -45.67 25.95 -14.07
N LYS A 120 -46.62 25.03 -14.22
CA LYS A 120 -47.25 24.31 -13.10
C LYS A 120 -46.32 23.32 -12.38
N GLU A 121 -45.41 22.68 -13.11
CA GLU A 121 -44.52 21.66 -12.54
C GLU A 121 -43.35 22.33 -11.80
N PHE A 122 -42.84 23.44 -12.35
CA PHE A 122 -41.78 24.23 -11.74
C PHE A 122 -42.30 25.30 -10.74
N ALA A 123 -43.61 25.55 -10.67
CA ALA A 123 -44.21 26.43 -9.66
C ALA A 123 -44.13 25.91 -8.22
N LYS A 124 -44.00 24.58 -8.02
CA LYS A 124 -43.74 24.03 -6.70
C LYS A 124 -42.25 24.15 -6.41
N PRO A 125 -41.82 24.94 -5.41
CA PRO A 125 -40.42 24.99 -5.05
C PRO A 125 -39.98 23.57 -4.66
N LEU A 126 -38.83 23.13 -5.18
CA LEU A 126 -38.17 21.93 -4.70
C LEU A 126 -38.16 22.00 -3.17
N ARG A 127 -38.63 20.94 -2.52
CA ARG A 127 -38.62 20.83 -1.07
C ARG A 127 -37.16 20.62 -0.68
N ARG A 128 -36.36 21.69 -0.75
CA ARG A 128 -34.99 21.74 -0.24
C ARG A 128 -35.09 21.18 1.17
N LYS A 129 -34.65 19.95 1.37
CA LYS A 129 -34.19 19.50 2.68
C LYS A 129 -32.89 20.24 2.93
N SER A 130 -32.97 21.57 3.08
CA SER A 130 -31.90 22.36 3.63
C SER A 130 -31.85 22.01 5.10
N LEU A 131 -31.04 21.01 5.41
CA LEU A 131 -30.75 20.63 6.79
C LEU A 131 -29.95 21.70 7.54
N LEU A 132 -29.62 22.85 6.93
CA LEU A 132 -28.83 23.91 7.54
C LEU A 132 -29.33 25.28 7.11
N TYR A 133 -29.35 26.20 8.08
CA TYR A 133 -29.71 27.62 8.02
C TYR A 133 -31.18 27.99 8.20
N GLY A 134 -31.70 27.68 9.39
CA GLY A 134 -32.59 28.65 10.04
C GLY A 134 -31.80 29.96 10.27
N ASN A 135 -32.41 31.09 9.93
CA ASN A 135 -31.87 32.43 10.15
C ASN A 135 -31.67 32.69 11.66
N LEU A 136 -30.57 32.22 12.24
CA LEU A 136 -29.96 32.88 13.39
C LEU A 136 -29.13 34.02 12.84
N VAL A 137 -29.68 35.23 12.86
CA VAL A 137 -28.90 36.46 12.75
C VAL A 137 -28.05 36.57 14.01
N LEU A 138 -26.96 35.81 14.05
CA LEU A 138 -25.96 35.92 15.10
C LEU A 138 -25.20 37.23 14.88
N LYS A 139 -25.14 38.05 15.92
CA LYS A 139 -24.33 39.28 15.90
C LYS A 139 -22.91 38.95 15.39
N PRO A 140 -22.28 39.81 14.57
CA PRO A 140 -21.02 39.49 13.90
C PRO A 140 -19.88 39.06 14.86
N LYS A 141 -19.89 39.55 16.10
CA LYS A 141 -18.95 39.11 17.15
C LYS A 141 -19.17 37.67 17.61
N VAL A 142 -20.41 37.20 17.66
CA VAL A 142 -20.76 35.82 18.03
C VAL A 142 -20.47 34.87 16.87
N LEU A 143 -20.71 35.32 15.63
CA LEU A 143 -20.32 34.56 14.43
C LEU A 143 -18.80 34.38 14.34
N LEU A 144 -18.02 35.43 14.63
CA LEU A 144 -16.56 35.36 14.67
C LEU A 144 -16.06 34.41 15.76
N LEU A 145 -16.66 34.44 16.95
CA LEU A 145 -16.32 33.53 18.05
C LEU A 145 -16.66 32.07 17.70
N LEU A 146 -17.80 31.82 17.05
CA LEU A 146 -18.19 30.50 16.56
C LEU A 146 -17.24 29.99 15.47
N LEU A 147 -16.81 30.86 14.55
CA LEU A 147 -15.83 30.51 13.53
C LEU A 147 -14.48 30.15 14.15
N LEU A 148 -13.97 30.96 15.09
CA LEU A 148 -12.72 30.70 15.80
C LEU A 148 -12.77 29.39 16.60
N THR A 149 -13.88 29.12 17.30
CA THR A 149 -14.05 27.86 18.04
C THR A 149 -14.22 26.66 17.12
N SER A 150 -14.90 26.80 15.99
CA SER A 150 -14.99 25.72 14.99
C SER A 150 -13.62 25.42 14.37
N LEU A 151 -12.82 26.44 14.10
CA LEU A 151 -11.48 26.29 13.53
C LEU A 151 -10.56 25.58 14.53
N THR A 152 -10.60 25.93 15.81
CA THR A 152 -9.80 25.25 16.84
C THR A 152 -10.23 23.80 17.04
N VAL A 153 -11.53 23.50 16.99
CA VAL A 153 -12.05 22.12 17.04
C VAL A 153 -11.61 21.31 15.82
N ILE A 154 -11.68 21.88 14.61
CA ILE A 154 -11.20 21.21 13.38
C ILE A 154 -9.70 20.95 13.47
N LEU A 155 -8.93 21.90 13.99
CA LEU A 155 -7.47 21.75 14.15
C LEU A 155 -7.14 20.65 15.17
N LEU A 156 -7.88 20.59 16.29
CA LEU A 156 -7.77 19.53 17.29
C LEU A 156 -8.18 18.17 16.72
N LEU A 157 -9.28 18.08 15.97
CA LEU A 157 -9.68 16.84 15.29
C LEU A 157 -8.63 16.40 14.26
N GLY A 158 -8.08 17.35 13.49
CA GLY A 158 -7.00 17.08 12.55
C GLY A 158 -5.75 16.52 13.23
N LEU A 159 -5.37 17.07 14.39
CA LEU A 159 -4.28 16.54 15.21
C LEU A 159 -4.58 15.15 15.78
N ILE A 160 -5.82 14.88 16.19
CA ILE A 160 -6.27 13.57 16.66
C ILE A 160 -6.22 12.55 15.51
N ILE A 161 -6.76 12.88 14.34
CA ILE A 161 -6.74 12.03 13.15
C ILE A 161 -5.29 11.78 12.70
N LEU A 162 -4.42 12.79 12.71
CA LEU A 162 -2.99 12.64 12.42
C LEU A 162 -2.31 11.71 13.44
N ARG A 163 -2.65 11.80 14.74
CA ARG A 163 -2.15 10.87 15.77
C ARG A 163 -2.68 9.45 15.57
N LEU A 164 -3.95 9.28 15.23
CA LEU A 164 -4.58 7.99 15.00
C LEU A 164 -4.05 7.33 13.72
N ASN A 165 -3.84 8.09 12.64
CA ASN A 165 -3.21 7.59 11.42
C ASN A 165 -1.69 7.38 11.58
N ARG A 166 -1.04 8.04 12.56
CA ARG A 166 0.35 7.74 12.97
C ARG A 166 0.47 6.51 13.86
N LYS A 167 -0.62 5.89 14.33
CA LYS A 167 -0.53 4.50 14.79
C LYS A 167 -0.29 3.65 13.54
N GLU A 168 1.00 3.51 13.20
CA GLU A 168 1.48 2.41 12.36
C GLU A 168 0.69 1.17 12.80
N LYS A 169 0.03 0.49 11.85
CA LYS A 169 -0.47 -0.86 12.09
C LYS A 169 0.75 -1.66 12.55
N GLY A 170 0.89 -1.81 13.86
CA GLY A 170 1.92 -2.65 14.44
C GLY A 170 1.75 -4.02 13.82
N ILE A 171 2.86 -4.68 13.52
CA ILE A 171 2.81 -6.12 13.28
C ILE A 171 2.10 -6.70 14.49
N GLU A 172 1.00 -7.41 14.28
CA GLU A 172 0.30 -8.11 15.36
C GLU A 172 1.24 -9.21 15.85
N VAL A 173 2.01 -8.92 16.90
CA VAL A 173 3.01 -9.85 17.41
C VAL A 173 2.30 -10.75 18.41
N ALA A 174 2.22 -12.04 18.09
CA ALA A 174 1.58 -13.05 18.94
C ALA A 174 2.27 -13.20 20.31
N TYR A 175 3.55 -12.78 20.42
CA TYR A 175 4.35 -12.84 21.63
C TYR A 175 4.96 -11.48 21.97
N SER A 176 4.78 -11.04 23.22
CA SER A 176 5.40 -9.80 23.73
C SER A 176 6.63 -10.15 24.57
N PRO A 177 7.85 -9.80 24.12
CA PRO A 177 9.07 -10.14 24.85
C PRO A 177 9.21 -9.32 26.14
N SER A 178 9.75 -9.96 27.16
CA SER A 178 10.13 -9.33 28.43
C SER A 178 11.30 -8.36 28.26
N ALA A 179 11.51 -7.48 29.25
CA ALA A 179 12.65 -6.55 29.24
C ALA A 179 14.01 -7.27 29.18
N SER A 180 14.12 -8.44 29.81
CA SER A 180 15.33 -9.27 29.77
C SER A 180 15.57 -9.86 28.38
N GLU A 181 14.53 -10.35 27.69
CA GLU A 181 14.61 -10.84 26.31
C GLU A 181 14.94 -9.72 25.31
N ILE A 182 14.36 -8.54 25.51
CA ILE A 182 14.69 -7.34 24.73
C ILE A 182 16.17 -7.01 24.87
N LYS A 183 16.68 -6.98 26.11
CA LYS A 183 18.10 -6.74 26.38
C LYS A 183 18.99 -7.85 25.82
N ALA A 184 18.56 -9.10 25.89
CA ALA A 184 19.33 -10.24 25.42
C ALA A 184 19.58 -10.15 23.91
N LEU A 185 18.54 -9.85 23.12
CA LEU A 185 18.62 -9.79 21.65
C LEU A 185 19.18 -8.47 21.12
N SER A 186 18.87 -7.33 21.75
CA SER A 186 19.36 -6.02 21.30
C SER A 186 20.87 -5.89 21.48
N GLY A 187 21.55 -5.23 20.54
CA GLY A 187 22.99 -4.96 20.60
C GLY A 187 23.72 -5.29 19.31
N ILE A 188 25.03 -5.52 19.43
CA ILE A 188 25.93 -5.79 18.30
C ILE A 188 26.29 -7.27 18.28
N TRP A 189 26.14 -7.88 17.11
CA TRP A 189 26.34 -9.31 16.90
C TRP A 189 27.29 -9.55 15.73
N LEU A 190 28.26 -10.44 15.91
CA LEU A 190 28.93 -11.09 14.78
C LEU A 190 27.99 -12.13 14.20
N TYR A 191 27.90 -12.17 12.87
CA TYR A 191 27.09 -13.12 12.13
C TYR A 191 27.96 -13.88 11.14
N TYR A 192 27.90 -15.19 11.20
CA TYR A 192 28.62 -16.10 10.32
C TYR A 192 27.62 -16.93 9.53
N THR A 193 27.84 -16.99 8.22
CA THR A 193 27.07 -17.79 7.28
C THR A 193 28.04 -18.54 6.39
N GLY A 194 27.70 -19.78 6.06
CA GLY A 194 28.34 -20.46 4.95
C GLY A 194 28.16 -19.65 3.67
N ALA A 195 29.04 -19.87 2.70
CA ALA A 195 28.96 -19.30 1.36
C ALA A 195 28.47 -20.29 0.28
N PRO A 196 27.54 -21.23 0.54
CA PRO A 196 27.02 -22.12 -0.51
C PRO A 196 26.19 -21.37 -1.55
N GLN A 197 25.92 -20.09 -1.29
CA GLN A 197 25.39 -19.15 -2.27
C GLN A 197 26.32 -19.02 -3.49
N ALA A 198 27.62 -19.31 -3.40
CA ALA A 198 28.52 -19.29 -4.57
C ALA A 198 28.09 -20.27 -5.69
N ARG A 199 28.51 -19.96 -6.93
CA ARG A 199 28.13 -20.71 -8.15
C ARG A 199 28.56 -22.17 -8.07
N SER A 200 27.80 -23.10 -8.69
CA SER A 200 28.14 -24.54 -8.70
C SER A 200 29.51 -24.88 -9.25
N ASN A 201 30.06 -24.02 -10.10
CA ASN A 201 31.41 -24.18 -10.65
C ASN A 201 32.52 -23.74 -9.69
N GLU A 202 32.20 -23.24 -8.50
CA GLU A 202 33.18 -22.92 -7.45
C GLU A 202 33.43 -24.17 -6.58
N PRO A 203 34.58 -24.87 -6.75
CA PRO A 203 34.79 -26.20 -6.16
C PRO A 203 34.81 -26.21 -4.63
N ASN A 204 35.07 -25.08 -3.98
CA ASN A 204 35.17 -24.96 -2.52
C ASN A 204 34.02 -24.14 -1.91
N ARG A 205 32.91 -23.92 -2.62
CA ARG A 205 31.81 -23.06 -2.14
C ARG A 205 31.23 -23.50 -0.78
N PHE A 206 31.24 -24.80 -0.52
CA PHE A 206 30.73 -25.39 0.73
C PHE A 206 31.72 -25.29 1.90
N ARG A 207 33.00 -25.01 1.60
CA ARG A 207 34.08 -24.86 2.59
C ARG A 207 34.50 -23.41 2.77
N GLN A 208 33.64 -22.48 2.37
CA GLN A 208 33.81 -21.06 2.55
C GLN A 208 32.72 -20.53 3.46
N PHE A 209 33.08 -19.56 4.30
CA PHE A 209 32.15 -18.81 5.11
C PHE A 209 32.51 -17.33 5.07
N VAL A 210 31.55 -16.48 5.45
CA VAL A 210 31.75 -15.05 5.54
C VAL A 210 31.34 -14.54 6.90
N ASN A 211 32.18 -13.70 7.49
CA ASN A 211 31.86 -12.98 8.71
C ASN A 211 31.20 -11.64 8.37
N ASN A 212 30.18 -11.31 9.16
CA ASN A 212 29.37 -10.10 9.03
C ASN A 212 29.19 -9.52 10.44
N ILE A 213 28.66 -8.31 10.52
CA ILE A 213 28.30 -7.69 11.79
C ILE A 213 26.92 -7.06 11.71
N VAL A 214 26.14 -7.20 12.77
CA VAL A 214 24.73 -6.81 12.83
C VAL A 214 24.52 -5.89 14.02
N GLU A 215 23.82 -4.79 13.77
CA GLU A 215 23.25 -3.95 14.83
C GLU A 215 21.75 -4.26 14.93
N ILE A 216 21.28 -4.64 16.12
CA ILE A 216 19.89 -4.99 16.41
C ILE A 216 19.32 -4.02 17.44
N LYS A 217 18.23 -3.34 17.09
CA LYS A 217 17.56 -2.33 17.92
C LYS A 217 16.08 -2.65 18.08
N TYR A 218 15.59 -2.65 19.31
CA TYR A 218 14.17 -2.83 19.59
C TYR A 218 13.38 -1.53 19.33
N HIS A 219 12.30 -1.64 18.54
CA HIS A 219 11.39 -0.54 18.24
C HIS A 219 9.95 -1.07 18.13
N LYS A 220 9.09 -0.65 19.06
CA LYS A 220 7.63 -0.89 19.05
C LYS A 220 7.21 -2.34 18.72
N GLY A 221 7.71 -3.32 19.47
CA GLY A 221 7.29 -4.73 19.34
C GLY A 221 8.13 -5.58 18.38
N LYS A 222 9.06 -4.99 17.63
CA LYS A 222 9.97 -5.70 16.73
C LYS A 222 11.41 -5.23 16.93
N PHE A 223 12.37 -6.01 16.45
CA PHE A 223 13.79 -5.66 16.47
C PHE A 223 14.25 -5.35 15.06
N GLU A 224 14.48 -4.08 14.76
CA GLU A 224 15.02 -3.69 13.46
C GLU A 224 16.53 -3.90 13.45
N PHE A 225 17.07 -4.33 12.31
CA PHE A 225 18.50 -4.55 12.20
C PHE A 225 19.09 -4.12 10.86
N ILE A 226 20.38 -3.82 10.91
CA ILE A 226 21.25 -3.64 9.75
C ILE A 226 22.39 -4.64 9.89
N ARG A 227 22.52 -5.54 8.90
CA ARG A 227 23.63 -6.48 8.78
C ARG A 227 24.58 -5.96 7.72
N HIS A 228 25.79 -5.62 8.13
CA HIS A 228 26.89 -5.34 7.23
C HIS A 228 27.57 -6.64 6.84
N GLY A 229 27.51 -7.00 5.57
CA GLY A 229 28.29 -8.10 5.01
C GLY A 229 29.46 -7.63 4.17
N ALA A 230 30.37 -8.56 3.84
CA ALA A 230 31.58 -8.27 3.07
C ALA A 230 31.29 -7.53 1.77
N ASN A 231 30.29 -7.98 1.02
CA ASN A 231 29.88 -7.37 -0.25
C ASN A 231 28.57 -6.60 -0.14
N ILE A 232 27.57 -7.17 0.53
CA ILE A 232 26.19 -6.71 0.50
C ILE A 232 25.69 -6.49 1.92
N ASN A 233 24.96 -5.39 2.13
CA ASN A 233 24.23 -5.14 3.38
C ASN A 233 22.84 -5.78 3.31
N HIS A 234 22.37 -6.30 4.44
CA HIS A 234 20.98 -6.68 4.62
C HIS A 234 20.30 -5.77 5.63
N TYR A 235 19.02 -5.53 5.41
CA TYR A 235 18.12 -4.82 6.30
C TYR A 235 16.99 -5.76 6.68
N GLY A 236 16.35 -5.50 7.81
CA GLY A 236 15.29 -6.39 8.23
C GLY A 236 14.74 -6.11 9.61
N TYR A 237 13.90 -7.05 10.04
CA TYR A 237 13.40 -7.07 11.41
C TYR A 237 13.36 -8.50 11.95
N MET A 238 13.37 -8.60 13.27
CA MET A 238 13.20 -9.82 14.01
C MET A 238 12.01 -9.70 14.96
N VAL A 239 11.34 -10.81 15.22
CA VAL A 239 10.25 -10.92 16.20
C VAL A 239 10.45 -12.18 17.01
N TYR A 240 10.17 -12.11 18.31
CA TYR A 240 10.06 -13.33 19.11
C TYR A 240 8.75 -14.02 18.76
N ASN A 241 8.81 -15.33 18.52
CA ASN A 241 7.63 -16.17 18.33
C ASN A 241 7.21 -16.83 19.65
N SER A 242 8.20 -17.12 20.49
CA SER A 242 8.07 -17.72 21.82
C SER A 242 9.37 -17.47 22.59
N PRO A 243 9.47 -17.84 23.88
CA PRO A 243 10.73 -17.74 24.62
C PRO A 243 11.88 -18.38 23.84
N ALA A 244 12.97 -17.62 23.68
CA ALA A 244 14.18 -17.99 22.93
C ALA A 244 14.02 -18.25 21.42
N ILE A 245 12.82 -18.21 20.83
CA ILE A 245 12.61 -18.44 19.39
C ILE A 245 12.33 -17.13 18.68
N VAL A 246 13.13 -16.84 17.66
CA VAL A 246 13.14 -15.56 16.94
C VAL A 246 12.97 -15.80 15.44
N SER A 247 11.92 -15.24 14.83
CA SER A 247 11.84 -15.15 13.37
C SER A 247 12.64 -13.94 12.90
N ILE A 248 13.41 -14.12 11.83
CA ILE A 248 14.31 -13.12 11.25
C ILE A 248 13.93 -12.94 9.78
N HIS A 249 13.48 -11.74 9.44
CA HIS A 249 13.16 -11.36 8.07
C HIS A 249 14.23 -10.39 7.58
N SER A 250 14.95 -10.78 6.53
CA SER A 250 16.01 -9.97 5.95
C SER A 250 15.83 -9.77 4.45
N TYR A 251 16.41 -8.69 3.93
CA TYR A 251 16.42 -8.37 2.51
C TYR A 251 17.60 -7.46 2.17
N VAL A 252 18.00 -7.43 0.89
CA VAL A 252 19.11 -6.58 0.43
C VAL A 252 18.63 -5.16 0.17
N SER A 253 17.53 -5.01 -0.56
CA SER A 253 16.95 -3.69 -0.83
C SER A 253 15.44 -3.80 -1.08
N ARG A 254 14.75 -2.67 -0.99
CA ARG A 254 13.33 -2.54 -1.33
C ARG A 254 13.20 -1.54 -2.46
N LYS A 255 12.57 -1.95 -3.56
CA LYS A 255 12.26 -1.07 -4.69
C LYS A 255 11.15 -0.08 -4.31
N LYS A 256 11.03 1.02 -5.07
CA LYS A 256 9.99 2.05 -4.85
C LYS A 256 8.56 1.51 -4.93
N ASN A 257 8.32 0.46 -5.71
CA ASN A 257 7.03 -0.23 -5.82
C ASN A 257 6.71 -1.16 -4.62
N GLY A 258 7.60 -1.24 -3.62
CA GLY A 258 7.42 -2.09 -2.44
C GLY A 258 8.03 -3.50 -2.55
N GLU A 259 8.46 -3.91 -3.75
CA GLU A 259 9.10 -5.20 -4.01
C GLU A 259 10.40 -5.34 -3.22
N VAL A 260 10.60 -6.50 -2.61
CA VAL A 260 11.76 -6.80 -1.77
C VAL A 260 12.74 -7.65 -2.57
N LEU A 261 13.95 -7.15 -2.75
CA LEU A 261 15.02 -7.86 -3.42
C LEU A 261 15.75 -8.77 -2.43
N SER A 262 15.97 -10.00 -2.87
CA SER A 262 16.71 -11.02 -2.14
C SER A 262 16.17 -11.28 -0.73
N PRO A 263 14.86 -11.58 -0.57
CA PRO A 263 14.29 -11.84 0.74
C PRO A 263 14.85 -13.15 1.33
N SER A 264 15.07 -13.15 2.64
CA SER A 264 15.39 -14.37 3.38
C SER A 264 14.62 -14.39 4.69
N HIS A 265 14.09 -15.56 5.02
CA HIS A 265 13.44 -15.84 6.29
C HIS A 265 14.34 -16.83 7.05
N SER A 266 14.59 -16.55 8.32
CA SER A 266 15.27 -17.47 9.22
C SER A 266 14.50 -17.68 10.49
N LEU A 267 14.65 -18.87 11.08
CA LEU A 267 14.20 -19.18 12.42
C LEU A 267 15.42 -19.39 13.32
N GLY A 268 15.57 -18.54 14.32
CA GLY A 268 16.68 -18.53 15.26
C GLY A 268 16.29 -19.02 16.64
N ARG A 269 17.21 -19.73 17.30
CA ARG A 269 17.14 -20.06 18.73
C ARG A 269 18.24 -19.32 19.49
N LEU A 270 17.83 -18.46 20.42
CA LEU A 270 18.70 -17.65 21.26
C LEU A 270 19.10 -18.41 22.54
N ASP A 271 20.40 -18.51 22.78
CA ASP A 271 21.00 -18.92 24.04
C ASP A 271 21.51 -17.67 24.76
N THR A 272 20.75 -17.21 25.75
CA THR A 272 21.04 -15.99 26.50
C THR A 272 22.27 -16.11 27.39
N LEU A 273 22.56 -17.32 27.89
CA LEU A 273 23.71 -17.59 28.74
C LEU A 273 25.01 -17.56 27.94
N LYS A 274 25.02 -18.21 26.76
CA LYS A 274 26.17 -18.23 25.86
C LYS A 274 26.29 -16.99 24.99
N LYS A 275 25.33 -16.05 25.07
CA LYS A 275 25.25 -14.87 24.21
C LYS A 275 25.34 -15.25 22.72
N ARG A 276 24.64 -16.32 22.36
CA ARG A 276 24.75 -16.99 21.06
C ARG A 276 23.36 -17.21 20.48
N MET A 277 23.21 -17.14 19.17
CA MET A 277 22.01 -17.59 18.49
C MET A 277 22.36 -18.42 17.26
N VAL A 278 21.70 -19.56 17.12
CA VAL A 278 21.81 -20.42 15.93
C VAL A 278 20.53 -20.26 15.14
N ALA A 279 20.63 -19.95 13.85
CA ALA A 279 19.48 -19.80 12.97
C ALA A 279 19.56 -20.70 11.76
N LEU A 280 18.41 -21.22 11.33
CA LEU A 280 18.24 -21.86 10.04
C LEU A 280 17.61 -20.85 9.09
N SER A 281 18.26 -20.57 7.96
CA SER A 281 17.86 -19.54 7.02
C SER A 281 17.59 -20.11 5.64
N THR A 282 16.45 -19.78 5.04
CA THR A 282 16.17 -20.12 3.65
C THR A 282 16.87 -19.13 2.72
N THR A 283 17.56 -19.64 1.70
CA THR A 283 18.28 -18.89 0.68
C THR A 283 18.29 -19.67 -0.65
N TRP A 284 19.04 -19.21 -1.66
CA TRP A 284 19.22 -19.91 -2.93
C TRP A 284 20.70 -20.12 -3.25
N SER A 285 21.01 -21.15 -4.03
CA SER A 285 22.32 -21.29 -4.68
C SER A 285 22.39 -20.29 -5.84
N PHE A 286 23.35 -19.36 -5.92
CA PHE A 286 23.48 -18.48 -7.08
C PHE A 286 23.98 -19.29 -8.28
N GLU A 287 23.06 -19.83 -9.08
CA GLU A 287 23.40 -20.58 -10.28
C GLU A 287 23.34 -19.69 -11.52
N SER A 288 24.02 -20.14 -12.58
CA SER A 288 23.79 -19.57 -13.92
C SER A 288 22.54 -20.19 -14.54
N ASP A 289 21.86 -19.43 -15.40
CA ASP A 289 20.74 -19.90 -16.23
C ASP A 289 19.41 -20.20 -15.50
N ASN A 290 19.03 -19.40 -14.49
CA ASN A 290 17.76 -19.56 -13.74
C ASN A 290 17.60 -20.94 -13.04
N ARG A 291 18.71 -21.58 -12.67
CA ARG A 291 18.73 -22.87 -11.97
C ARG A 291 18.93 -22.73 -10.45
N ASP A 292 18.59 -21.56 -9.91
CA ASP A 292 18.71 -21.30 -8.47
C ASP A 292 17.87 -22.31 -7.68
N GLU A 293 18.51 -23.10 -6.83
CA GLU A 293 17.83 -24.03 -5.93
C GLU A 293 17.63 -23.38 -4.57
N ILE A 294 16.42 -23.51 -4.04
CA ILE A 294 16.14 -23.09 -2.65
C ILE A 294 16.83 -24.09 -1.71
N ILE A 295 17.63 -23.55 -0.81
CA ILE A 295 18.34 -24.29 0.23
C ILE A 295 18.07 -23.64 1.59
N ALA A 296 18.19 -24.40 2.67
CA ALA A 296 18.32 -23.86 4.02
C ALA A 296 19.74 -24.01 4.50
N ILE A 297 20.26 -22.99 5.18
CA ILE A 297 21.64 -22.97 5.69
C ILE A 297 21.64 -22.57 7.16
N ARG A 298 22.58 -23.14 7.91
CA ARG A 298 22.79 -22.75 9.31
C ARG A 298 23.63 -21.47 9.39
N ASN A 299 23.24 -20.60 10.31
CA ASN A 299 23.89 -19.34 10.62
C ASN A 299 24.17 -19.22 12.11
N LEU A 300 25.32 -18.63 12.43
CA LEU A 300 25.76 -18.41 13.81
C LEU A 300 25.85 -16.93 14.14
N TYR A 301 25.30 -16.57 15.29
CA TYR A 301 25.34 -15.23 15.83
C TYR A 301 26.04 -15.24 17.19
N HIS A 302 27.01 -14.35 17.39
CA HIS A 302 27.68 -14.14 18.67
C HIS A 302 27.57 -12.68 19.10
N LYS A 303 27.01 -12.43 20.28
CA LYS A 303 26.86 -11.07 20.79
C LYS A 303 28.21 -10.56 21.26
N VAL A 304 28.62 -9.41 20.75
CA VAL A 304 29.90 -8.78 21.09
C VAL A 304 29.74 -7.49 21.89
N ALA A 305 28.56 -6.85 21.86
CA ALA A 305 28.26 -5.70 22.70
C ALA A 305 26.74 -5.56 22.93
N ASP A 306 26.35 -4.95 24.05
CA ASP A 306 24.94 -4.65 24.35
C ASP A 306 24.45 -3.36 23.67
N ALA A 307 25.36 -2.48 23.27
CA ALA A 307 25.05 -1.19 22.66
C ALA A 307 26.21 -0.68 21.78
N GLY A 308 25.97 0.47 21.12
CA GLY A 308 26.92 1.13 20.22
C GLY A 308 26.33 1.37 18.85
N SER A 309 27.17 1.83 17.92
CA SER A 309 26.80 2.06 16.52
C SER A 309 27.86 1.48 15.60
N LEU A 310 27.45 1.08 14.40
CA LEU A 310 28.32 0.56 13.36
C LEU A 310 28.47 1.58 12.25
N ASN A 311 29.71 1.90 11.89
CA ASN A 311 30.02 2.83 10.80
C ASN A 311 30.97 2.14 9.83
N GLN A 312 30.69 2.28 8.53
CA GLN A 312 31.58 1.76 7.51
C GLN A 312 32.76 2.72 7.31
N ILE A 313 33.97 2.19 7.36
CA ILE A 313 35.17 2.92 6.94
C ILE A 313 35.33 2.70 5.44
N ILE A 314 35.33 3.77 4.65
CA ILE A 314 35.48 3.74 3.19
C ILE A 314 36.82 4.36 2.77
N ASN A 315 37.33 3.96 1.60
CA ASN A 315 38.46 4.60 0.92
C ASN A 315 39.77 4.72 1.72
N THR A 316 40.15 3.69 2.47
CA THR A 316 41.47 3.60 3.11
C THR A 316 42.41 2.69 2.32
N GLN A 317 43.73 2.90 2.46
CA GLN A 317 44.74 2.00 1.87
C GLN A 317 44.57 0.55 2.37
N GLU A 318 44.13 0.39 3.61
CA GLU A 318 43.85 -0.91 4.21
C GLU A 318 42.66 -1.63 3.54
N ASN A 319 41.57 -0.93 3.24
CA ASN A 319 40.43 -1.49 2.49
C ASN A 319 40.86 -2.02 1.11
N ALA A 320 41.70 -1.24 0.41
CA ALA A 320 42.21 -1.61 -0.91
C ALA A 320 43.20 -2.80 -0.84
N ALA A 321 43.99 -2.89 0.25
CA ALA A 321 44.95 -3.97 0.43
C ALA A 321 44.30 -5.30 0.86
N CYS A 322 43.27 -5.27 1.70
CA CYS A 322 42.65 -6.49 2.23
C CYS A 322 41.53 -7.06 1.35
N ASN A 323 41.04 -6.34 0.34
CA ASN A 323 39.80 -6.66 -0.40
C ASN A 323 38.62 -6.97 0.56
N CYS A 324 38.55 -6.23 1.67
CA CYS A 324 37.63 -6.47 2.76
C CYS A 324 36.85 -5.20 3.11
N LYS A 325 35.64 -5.37 3.63
CA LYS A 325 34.84 -4.26 4.15
C LYS A 325 35.16 -4.07 5.62
N ILE A 326 35.62 -2.87 6.01
CA ILE A 326 35.93 -2.57 7.41
C ILE A 326 34.75 -1.81 8.05
N ILE A 327 34.25 -2.36 9.16
CA ILE A 327 33.20 -1.76 9.98
C ILE A 327 33.78 -1.41 11.35
N GLU A 328 33.57 -0.17 11.76
CA GLU A 328 33.94 0.31 13.07
C GLU A 328 32.72 0.32 13.99
N TRP A 329 32.83 -0.38 15.10
CA TRP A 329 31.94 -0.25 16.23
C TRP A 329 32.41 0.89 17.14
N ARG A 330 31.50 1.78 17.50
CA ARG A 330 31.74 2.85 18.49
C ARG A 330 30.71 2.80 19.62
N HIS A 331 31.19 2.90 20.85
CA HIS A 331 30.36 3.07 22.05
C HIS A 331 31.05 4.00 23.05
N GLY A 332 30.55 5.22 23.20
CA GLY A 332 31.26 6.27 23.94
C GLY A 332 32.64 6.54 23.33
N ASN A 333 33.69 6.43 24.14
CA ASN A 333 35.08 6.60 23.70
C ASN A 333 35.73 5.29 23.20
N SER A 334 35.05 4.15 23.31
CA SER A 334 35.58 2.86 22.86
C SER A 334 35.29 2.64 21.38
N THR A 335 36.32 2.23 20.64
CA THR A 335 36.20 1.87 19.23
C THR A 335 36.80 0.49 18.98
N LYS A 336 36.22 -0.27 18.04
CA LYS A 336 36.78 -1.54 17.56
C LYS A 336 36.46 -1.73 16.09
N GLN A 337 37.42 -2.20 15.32
CA GLN A 337 37.24 -2.46 13.89
C GLN A 337 37.05 -3.96 13.64
N TYR A 338 36.18 -4.25 12.66
CA TYR A 338 35.87 -5.59 12.19
C TYR A 338 36.09 -5.64 10.69
N LYS A 339 36.96 -6.55 10.25
CA LYS A 339 37.22 -6.83 8.83
C LYS A 339 36.27 -7.91 8.36
N LEU A 340 35.39 -7.59 7.42
CA LEU A 340 34.40 -8.51 6.87
C LEU A 340 34.90 -9.06 5.54
N GLN A 341 35.10 -10.38 5.48
CA GLN A 341 35.64 -11.05 4.30
C GLN A 341 35.26 -12.53 4.24
N TYR A 342 35.42 -13.12 3.07
CA TYR A 342 35.31 -14.55 2.89
C TYR A 342 36.55 -15.26 3.43
N LYS A 343 36.34 -16.41 4.06
CA LYS A 343 37.39 -17.24 4.63
C LYS A 343 37.14 -18.70 4.29
N HIS A 344 38.23 -19.48 4.29
CA HIS A 344 38.14 -20.92 4.15
C HIS A 344 37.92 -21.56 5.51
N LEU A 345 36.91 -22.43 5.62
CA LEU A 345 36.50 -23.06 6.87
C LEU A 345 37.60 -23.94 7.44
N ASP A 346 38.25 -24.75 6.60
CA ASP A 346 39.36 -25.64 7.00
C ASP A 346 40.59 -24.89 7.55
N LYS A 347 40.74 -23.60 7.23
CA LYS A 347 41.88 -22.76 7.67
C LYS A 347 41.56 -21.94 8.91
N ASP A 348 40.31 -21.92 9.36
CA ASP A 348 39.92 -21.16 10.56
C ASP A 348 40.23 -21.99 11.81
N GLU A 349 40.57 -21.35 12.92
CA GLU A 349 40.87 -22.03 14.18
C GLU A 349 39.60 -22.30 15.01
N ASN A 350 38.46 -21.71 14.62
CA ASN A 350 37.22 -21.84 15.36
C ASN A 350 36.47 -23.14 15.02
N GLU A 351 36.60 -24.14 15.87
CA GLU A 351 35.92 -25.44 15.78
C GLU A 351 34.38 -25.34 15.80
N GLU A 352 33.82 -24.31 16.44
CA GLU A 352 32.38 -24.07 16.41
C GLU A 352 31.91 -23.68 15.01
N LEU A 353 32.66 -22.84 14.30
CA LEU A 353 32.34 -22.50 12.92
C LEU A 353 32.44 -23.72 12.02
N LYS A 354 33.50 -24.54 12.17
CA LYS A 354 33.68 -25.77 11.39
C LYS A 354 32.51 -26.74 11.55
N SER A 355 32.09 -26.97 12.79
CA SER A 355 30.99 -27.90 13.09
C SER A 355 29.62 -27.39 12.62
N HIS A 356 29.42 -26.08 12.53
CA HIS A 356 28.09 -25.53 12.23
C HIS A 356 27.92 -25.07 10.78
N LEU A 357 28.99 -24.76 10.06
CA LEU A 357 28.97 -24.14 8.72
C LEU A 357 29.56 -25.02 7.62
N ASN A 358 29.78 -26.31 7.89
CA ASN A 358 30.23 -27.30 6.90
C ASN A 358 29.11 -27.69 5.91
N GLU A 359 29.42 -28.56 4.97
CA GLU A 359 28.49 -29.12 3.99
C GLU A 359 27.23 -29.76 4.61
N GLU A 360 27.36 -30.37 5.80
CA GLU A 360 26.25 -31.02 6.52
C GLU A 360 25.25 -30.01 7.10
N SER A 361 25.61 -28.72 7.13
CA SER A 361 24.73 -27.64 7.58
C SER A 361 23.72 -27.18 6.53
N ILE A 362 23.79 -27.72 5.31
CA ILE A 362 23.00 -27.31 4.16
C ILE A 362 21.86 -28.30 3.94
N LEU A 363 20.63 -27.79 3.94
CA LEU A 363 19.42 -28.57 3.68
C LEU A 363 18.89 -28.22 2.31
N LEU A 364 18.67 -29.23 1.48
CA LEU A 364 18.06 -29.07 0.17
C LEU A 364 16.53 -29.02 0.30
N LEU A 365 15.87 -28.21 -0.54
CA LEU A 365 14.40 -28.20 -0.62
C LEU A 365 13.85 -29.58 -0.97
N ASN A 366 14.46 -30.23 -1.96
CA ASN A 366 14.12 -31.59 -2.37
C ASN A 366 15.23 -32.54 -1.89
N PRO A 367 14.89 -33.62 -1.15
CA PRO A 367 15.85 -34.64 -0.77
C PRO A 367 16.55 -35.21 -2.00
N ARG A 368 17.87 -35.41 -1.92
CA ARG A 368 18.66 -36.11 -2.94
C ARG A 368 19.22 -37.38 -2.34
N LYS A 369 19.34 -38.44 -3.17
CA LYS A 369 20.15 -39.60 -2.78
C LYS A 369 21.55 -39.09 -2.42
N ASP A 370 22.09 -39.60 -1.31
CA ASP A 370 23.43 -39.29 -0.79
C ASP A 370 23.61 -37.89 -0.16
N VAL A 371 22.52 -37.14 0.09
CA VAL A 371 22.53 -35.92 0.92
C VAL A 371 21.68 -36.18 2.16
N VAL A 372 22.31 -36.68 3.22
CA VAL A 372 21.64 -37.07 4.46
C VAL A 372 21.63 -35.90 5.44
N LEU A 373 20.43 -35.52 5.90
CA LEU A 373 20.21 -34.87 7.18
C LEU A 373 20.65 -35.84 8.28
N LEU A 374 21.89 -35.72 8.77
CA LEU A 374 22.33 -36.51 9.91
C LEU A 374 21.58 -36.03 11.17
N GLU A 375 21.13 -37.01 11.97
CA GLU A 375 20.32 -36.83 13.19
C GLU A 375 20.93 -35.87 14.23
#